data_AF-A0A523VIP8-F1
#
_entry.id   AF-A0A523VIP8-F1
#
_cell.length_a   1.000
_cell.length_b   1.000
_cell.length_c   1.000
_cell.angle_alpha   90.00
_cell.angle_beta   90.00
_cell.angle_gamma   90.00
#
_symmetry.space_group_name_H-M   'P 1'
#
loop_
_entity.id
_entity.type
_entity.pdbx_description
1 polymer ?
#
loop_
_entity_poly.entity_id
_entity_poly.type
_entity_poly.pdbx_seq_one_letter_code
_entity_poly.pdbx_strand_id
1 'polypeptide(L)'
;MTTEKGASTERHADGGDRLTTAVAILIAIVSMVSAGVVWRAAIAESNATTSERGGLIDSVKREAALATDVSTLLWEARYAAAHTLYAARLTVLEGEDDVGARREAEGLALIAESLAEFTPLATDEEYRTAAGGLDLDARLSDLRDLNPDLRDLDPDEQFGEADRYHLESRLLLAVVVVFAVSLFFLTLAEIVVTRHIRYVLAALGSLMFLAGLVGIVAAEVYCAIAFTAAT
;
A
#
# COMPACT_ATOMS: atom_id res chain seq x y z
N MET A 1 -55.13 -29.42 65.86
CA MET A 1 -54.00 -29.67 66.78
C MET A 1 -53.19 -30.78 66.13
N THR A 2 -52.24 -30.49 65.25
CA THR A 2 -50.90 -30.01 65.60
C THR A 2 -50.34 -29.05 64.55
N THR A 3 -49.73 -28.03 65.11
CA THR A 3 -49.05 -26.86 64.57
C THR A 3 -47.84 -27.14 63.68
N GLU A 4 -47.67 -26.22 62.72
CA GLU A 4 -46.44 -25.75 62.08
C GLU A 4 -45.12 -26.20 62.72
N LYS A 5 -44.22 -26.71 61.87
CA LYS A 5 -42.81 -26.83 62.20
C LYS A 5 -41.95 -26.60 60.96
N GLY A 6 -41.25 -25.47 60.95
CA GLY A 6 -39.90 -25.42 60.37
C GLY A 6 -39.67 -24.54 59.15
N ALA A 7 -40.21 -23.31 59.12
CA ALA A 7 -39.58 -22.24 58.36
C ALA A 7 -38.29 -21.83 59.09
N SER A 8 -37.10 -22.25 58.62
CA SER A 8 -35.81 -21.64 59.00
C SER A 8 -34.59 -22.34 58.38
N THR A 9 -34.35 -22.23 57.06
CA THR A 9 -32.97 -22.37 56.53
C THR A 9 -32.73 -21.73 55.14
N GLU A 10 -33.33 -20.58 54.82
CA GLU A 10 -32.96 -19.82 53.59
C GLU A 10 -32.15 -18.56 53.91
N ARG A 11 -31.14 -18.70 54.76
CA ARG A 11 -30.07 -17.70 54.87
C ARG A 11 -28.77 -18.46 54.87
N HIS A 12 -28.06 -18.40 53.75
CA HIS A 12 -26.59 -18.50 53.57
C HIS A 12 -26.23 -19.11 52.20
N ALA A 13 -26.53 -18.38 51.11
CA ALA A 13 -25.89 -18.59 49.81
C ALA A 13 -25.71 -17.30 48.97
N ASP A 14 -26.09 -16.13 49.49
CA ASP A 14 -26.23 -14.88 48.70
C ASP A 14 -24.89 -14.27 48.22
N GLY A 15 -23.75 -14.72 48.75
CA GLY A 15 -22.42 -14.21 48.36
C GLY A 15 -21.82 -14.85 47.10
N GLY A 16 -22.25 -16.07 46.74
CA GLY A 16 -21.76 -16.78 45.56
C GLY A 16 -22.42 -16.31 44.27
N ASP A 17 -23.72 -15.98 44.34
CA ASP A 17 -24.51 -15.58 43.18
C ASP A 17 -24.10 -14.22 42.63
N ARG A 18 -23.82 -13.24 43.50
CA ARG A 18 -23.39 -11.90 43.08
C ARG A 18 -22.08 -11.92 42.28
N LEU A 19 -21.13 -12.77 42.67
CA LEU A 19 -19.86 -12.93 41.93
C LEU A 19 -20.10 -13.59 40.57
N THR A 20 -20.95 -14.61 40.50
CA THR A 20 -21.34 -15.24 39.23
C THR A 20 -21.95 -14.23 38.27
N THR A 21 -22.93 -13.46 38.74
CA THR A 21 -23.55 -12.40 37.94
C THR A 21 -22.54 -11.35 37.50
N ALA A 22 -21.63 -10.92 38.38
CA ALA A 22 -20.59 -9.94 38.04
C ALA A 22 -19.61 -10.45 36.98
N VAL A 23 -19.15 -11.71 37.09
CA VAL A 23 -18.27 -12.34 36.10
C VAL A 23 -18.97 -12.48 34.75
N ALA A 24 -20.25 -12.89 34.73
CA ALA A 24 -21.04 -12.97 33.50
C ALA A 24 -21.19 -11.61 32.81
N ILE A 25 -21.44 -10.54 33.58
CA ILE A 25 -21.47 -9.17 33.06
C ILE A 25 -20.10 -8.77 32.48
N LEU A 26 -19.01 -9.09 33.17
CA LEU A 26 -17.66 -8.82 32.65
C LEU A 26 -17.39 -9.56 31.35
N ILE A 27 -17.75 -10.84 31.23
CA ILE A 27 -17.62 -11.62 29.99
C ILE A 27 -18.37 -10.93 28.85
N ALA A 28 -19.61 -10.47 29.09
CA ALA A 28 -20.40 -9.76 28.10
C ALA A 28 -19.72 -8.45 27.65
N ILE A 29 -19.19 -7.67 28.61
CA ILE A 29 -18.45 -6.43 28.31
C ILE A 29 -17.18 -6.72 27.51
N VAL A 30 -16.35 -7.68 27.93
CA VAL A 30 -15.11 -8.03 27.22
C VAL A 30 -15.42 -8.51 25.80
N SER A 31 -16.49 -9.30 25.62
CA SER A 31 -16.93 -9.77 24.30
C SER A 31 -17.40 -8.63 23.40
N MET A 32 -18.12 -7.64 23.95
CA MET A 32 -18.55 -6.47 23.19
C MET A 32 -17.35 -5.60 22.76
N VAL A 33 -16.40 -5.39 23.68
CA VAL A 33 -15.17 -4.62 23.39
C VAL A 33 -14.30 -5.34 22.36
N SER A 34 -14.09 -6.65 22.50
CA SER A 34 -13.29 -7.42 21.54
C SER A 34 -13.89 -7.41 20.15
N ALA A 35 -15.23 -7.52 20.03
CA ALA A 35 -15.92 -7.37 18.75
C ALA A 35 -15.68 -5.99 18.12
N GLY A 36 -15.70 -4.92 18.92
CA GLY A 36 -15.37 -3.57 18.46
C GLY A 36 -13.92 -3.45 17.95
N VAL A 37 -12.95 -4.05 18.64
CA VAL A 37 -11.55 -4.06 18.21
C VAL A 37 -11.35 -4.88 16.93
N VAL A 38 -11.99 -6.04 16.81
CA VAL A 38 -11.96 -6.85 15.58
C VAL A 38 -12.54 -6.06 14.40
N TRP A 39 -13.65 -5.35 14.60
CA TRP A 39 -14.23 -4.50 13.56
C TRP A 39 -13.27 -3.37 13.16
N ARG A 40 -12.62 -2.71 14.11
CA ARG A 40 -11.60 -1.67 13.83
C ARG A 40 -10.40 -2.23 13.08
N ALA A 41 -9.89 -3.41 13.47
CA ALA A 41 -8.79 -4.08 12.77
C ALA A 41 -9.17 -4.41 11.32
N ALA A 42 -10.40 -4.87 11.08
CA ALA A 42 -10.89 -5.15 9.74
C ALA A 42 -10.98 -3.88 8.85
N ILE A 43 -11.33 -2.73 9.43
CA ILE A 43 -11.31 -1.45 8.70
C ILE A 43 -9.86 -1.07 8.33
N ALA A 44 -8.92 -1.17 9.27
CA ALA A 44 -7.51 -0.89 8.99
C ALA A 44 -6.98 -1.79 7.86
N GLU A 45 -7.26 -3.09 7.90
CA GLU A 45 -6.89 -4.03 6.84
C GLU A 45 -7.49 -3.66 5.46
N SER A 46 -8.76 -3.24 5.46
CA SER A 46 -9.43 -2.80 4.22
C SER A 46 -8.79 -1.54 3.63
N ASN A 47 -8.33 -0.61 4.47
CA ASN A 47 -7.61 0.57 4.03
C ASN A 47 -6.23 0.19 3.50
N ALA A 48 -5.51 -0.70 4.20
CA ALA A 48 -4.23 -1.23 3.74
C ALA A 48 -4.35 -1.80 2.32
N THR A 49 -5.32 -2.69 2.11
CA THR A 49 -5.58 -3.32 0.81
C THR A 49 -5.90 -2.29 -0.27
N THR A 50 -6.62 -1.21 0.07
CA THR A 50 -6.95 -0.15 -0.89
C THR A 50 -5.70 0.61 -1.30
N SER A 51 -4.85 1.01 -0.34
CA SER A 51 -3.60 1.71 -0.62
C SER A 51 -2.60 0.82 -1.38
N GLU A 52 -2.49 -0.47 -1.06
CA GLU A 52 -1.64 -1.41 -1.83
C GLU A 52 -2.09 -1.51 -3.29
N ARG A 53 -3.40 -1.61 -3.53
CA ARG A 53 -3.94 -1.67 -4.89
C ARG A 53 -3.64 -0.39 -5.66
N GLY A 54 -3.76 0.76 -5.00
CA GLY A 54 -3.36 2.04 -5.58
C GLY A 54 -1.87 2.03 -5.97
N GLY A 55 -0.99 1.66 -5.03
CA GLY A 55 0.46 1.61 -5.27
C GLY A 55 0.82 0.66 -6.41
N LEU A 56 0.16 -0.51 -6.49
CA LEU A 56 0.34 -1.45 -7.59
C LEU A 56 -0.12 -0.85 -8.94
N ILE A 57 -1.30 -0.22 -8.97
CA ILE A 57 -1.81 0.42 -10.20
C ILE A 57 -0.85 1.51 -10.67
N ASP A 58 -0.36 2.35 -9.75
CA ASP A 58 0.51 3.46 -10.11
C ASP A 58 1.92 2.99 -10.46
N SER A 59 2.43 1.93 -9.83
CA SER A 59 3.68 1.29 -10.24
C SER A 59 3.60 0.72 -11.66
N VAL A 60 2.47 0.10 -12.03
CA VAL A 60 2.22 -0.42 -13.39
C VAL A 60 2.10 0.71 -14.39
N LYS A 61 1.39 1.80 -14.06
CA LYS A 61 1.31 2.98 -14.94
C LYS A 61 2.67 3.61 -15.18
N ARG A 62 3.47 3.78 -14.12
CA ARG A 62 4.83 4.34 -14.20
C ARG A 62 5.73 3.48 -15.09
N GLU A 63 5.71 2.17 -14.91
CA GLU A 63 6.49 1.24 -15.73
C GLU A 63 6.01 1.21 -17.19
N ALA A 64 4.70 1.24 -17.40
CA ALA A 64 4.12 1.31 -18.75
C ALA A 64 4.52 2.62 -19.46
N ALA A 65 4.49 3.75 -18.76
CA ALA A 65 4.93 5.04 -19.29
C ALA A 65 6.40 4.99 -19.71
N LEU A 66 7.28 4.51 -18.83
CA LEU A 66 8.70 4.35 -19.12
C LEU A 66 8.93 3.45 -20.34
N ALA A 67 8.22 2.32 -20.42
CA ALA A 67 8.33 1.42 -21.55
C ALA A 67 7.88 2.07 -22.87
N THR A 68 6.80 2.86 -22.83
CA THR A 68 6.31 3.63 -23.98
C THR A 68 7.31 4.70 -24.40
N ASP A 69 7.89 5.45 -23.46
CA ASP A 69 8.86 6.51 -23.74
C ASP A 69 10.13 5.93 -24.39
N VAL A 70 10.68 4.85 -23.80
CA VAL A 70 11.87 4.18 -24.34
C VAL A 70 11.60 3.56 -25.72
N SER A 71 10.43 2.94 -25.91
CA SER A 71 10.02 2.41 -27.21
C SER A 71 9.94 3.52 -28.25
N THR A 72 9.30 4.64 -27.92
CA THR A 72 9.16 5.81 -28.79
C THR A 72 10.52 6.38 -29.17
N LEU A 73 11.39 6.59 -28.18
CA LEU A 73 12.76 7.05 -28.38
C LEU A 73 13.54 6.13 -29.31
N LEU A 74 13.40 4.81 -29.16
CA LEU A 74 14.10 3.85 -30.02
C LEU A 74 13.62 3.93 -31.48
N TRP A 75 12.31 4.08 -31.70
CA TRP A 75 11.76 4.29 -33.03
C TRP A 75 12.28 5.60 -33.65
N GLU A 76 12.21 6.69 -32.91
CA GLU A 76 12.70 7.99 -33.31
C GLU A 76 14.22 7.96 -33.64
N ALA A 77 15.04 7.37 -32.77
CA ALA A 77 16.48 7.22 -32.98
C ALA A 77 16.79 6.40 -34.23
N ARG A 78 16.00 5.36 -34.53
CA ARG A 78 16.16 4.55 -35.75
C ARG A 78 15.85 5.37 -37.01
N TYR A 79 14.80 6.18 -36.99
CA TYR A 79 14.48 7.06 -38.11
C TYR A 79 15.54 8.15 -38.30
N ALA A 80 16.02 8.76 -37.21
CA ALA A 80 17.10 9.74 -37.25
C ALA A 80 18.40 9.14 -37.79
N ALA A 81 18.78 7.94 -37.36
CA ALA A 81 19.94 7.23 -37.89
C ALA A 81 19.81 6.97 -39.40
N ALA A 82 18.65 6.48 -39.85
CA ALA A 82 18.40 6.28 -41.29
C ALA A 82 18.48 7.60 -42.07
N HIS A 83 17.90 8.68 -41.54
CA HIS A 83 17.98 10.02 -42.12
C HIS A 83 19.44 10.48 -42.29
N THR A 84 20.27 10.38 -41.24
CA THR A 84 21.68 10.79 -41.31
C THR A 84 22.47 9.99 -42.35
N LEU A 85 22.19 8.69 -42.49
CA LEU A 85 22.82 7.84 -43.50
C LEU A 85 22.44 8.28 -44.92
N TYR A 86 21.16 8.53 -45.17
CA TYR A 86 20.69 8.98 -46.48
C TYR A 86 21.19 10.39 -46.82
N ALA A 87 21.22 11.31 -45.86
CA ALA A 87 21.78 12.64 -46.03
C ALA A 87 23.28 12.60 -46.36
N ALA A 88 24.04 11.73 -45.69
CA ALA A 88 25.47 11.53 -46.01
C ALA A 88 25.66 10.96 -47.42
N ARG A 89 24.84 10.00 -47.83
CA ARG A 89 24.87 9.44 -49.20
C ARG A 89 24.50 10.49 -50.25
N LEU A 90 23.50 11.31 -49.96
CA LEU A 90 23.08 12.41 -50.83
C LEU A 90 24.25 13.38 -51.09
N THR A 91 24.97 13.77 -50.03
CA THR A 91 26.15 14.65 -50.12
C THR A 91 27.23 14.09 -51.04
N VAL A 92 27.42 12.75 -51.05
CA VAL A 92 28.37 12.09 -51.97
C VAL A 92 27.88 12.11 -53.41
N LEU A 93 26.59 11.78 -53.64
CA LEU A 93 25.99 11.72 -54.97
C LEU A 93 25.88 13.10 -55.64
N GLU A 94 25.65 14.16 -54.87
CA GLU A 94 25.63 15.54 -55.38
C GLU A 94 26.99 15.99 -55.94
N GLY A 95 28.08 15.34 -55.53
CA GLY A 95 29.42 15.56 -56.07
C GLY A 95 29.72 14.80 -57.38
N GLU A 96 28.85 13.88 -57.80
CA GLU A 96 29.02 13.06 -59.00
C GLU A 96 28.27 13.65 -60.21
N ASP A 97 28.95 13.81 -61.36
CA ASP A 97 28.34 14.33 -62.59
C ASP A 97 27.77 13.21 -63.49
N ASP A 98 27.03 12.28 -62.89
CA ASP A 98 26.34 11.20 -63.58
C ASP A 98 24.81 11.36 -63.53
N VAL A 99 24.12 11.03 -64.63
CA VAL A 99 22.65 11.17 -64.71
C VAL A 99 21.95 10.12 -63.82
N GLY A 100 22.55 8.95 -63.63
CA GLY A 100 22.07 7.94 -62.68
C GLY A 100 22.19 8.43 -61.24
N ALA A 101 23.37 8.98 -60.89
CA ALA A 101 23.63 9.56 -59.57
C ALA A 101 22.61 10.65 -59.20
N ARG A 102 22.28 11.57 -60.12
CA ARG A 102 21.25 12.61 -59.88
C ARG A 102 19.86 12.04 -59.60
N ARG A 103 19.44 11.00 -60.33
CA ARG A 103 18.13 10.36 -60.06
C ARG A 103 18.10 9.62 -58.73
N GLU A 104 19.20 8.97 -58.36
CA GLU A 104 19.34 8.34 -57.04
C GLU A 104 19.28 9.40 -55.93
N ALA A 105 19.98 10.53 -56.11
CA ALA A 105 19.95 11.66 -55.18
C ALA A 105 18.54 12.20 -54.98
N GLU A 106 17.78 12.47 -56.04
CA GLU A 106 16.38 12.92 -55.94
C GLU A 106 15.49 11.92 -55.17
N GLY A 107 15.65 10.62 -55.43
CA GLY A 107 14.91 9.58 -54.70
C GLY A 107 15.29 9.50 -53.22
N LEU A 108 16.58 9.61 -52.90
CA LEU A 108 17.08 9.60 -51.53
C LEU A 108 16.69 10.87 -50.76
N ALA A 109 16.67 12.03 -51.41
CA ALA A 109 16.24 13.29 -50.81
C ALA A 109 14.79 13.19 -50.34
N LEU A 110 13.90 12.62 -51.16
CA LEU A 110 12.50 12.43 -50.79
C LEU A 110 12.31 11.43 -49.63
N ILE A 111 13.13 10.37 -49.60
CA ILE A 111 13.13 9.42 -48.48
C ILE A 111 13.65 10.09 -47.20
N ALA A 112 14.77 10.82 -47.28
CA ALA A 112 15.36 11.53 -46.15
C ALA A 112 14.37 12.55 -45.57
N GLU A 113 13.77 13.38 -46.42
CA GLU A 113 12.75 14.36 -46.01
C GLU A 113 11.56 13.69 -45.31
N SER A 114 11.04 12.59 -45.85
CA SER A 114 9.93 11.86 -45.19
C SER A 114 10.32 11.28 -43.84
N LEU A 115 11.56 10.80 -43.68
CA LEU A 115 12.07 10.28 -42.39
C LEU A 115 12.24 11.38 -41.36
N ALA A 116 12.64 12.57 -41.79
CA ALA A 116 12.82 13.74 -40.94
C ALA A 116 11.49 14.24 -40.34
N GLU A 117 10.36 14.01 -41.02
CA GLU A 117 9.02 14.34 -40.50
C GLU A 117 8.58 13.45 -39.34
N PHE A 118 9.06 12.20 -39.28
CA PHE A 118 8.64 11.24 -38.24
C PHE A 118 9.38 11.40 -36.92
N THR A 119 10.42 12.24 -36.84
CA THR A 119 11.18 12.40 -35.61
C THR A 119 11.84 13.77 -35.49
N PRO A 120 11.70 14.44 -34.33
CA PRO A 120 12.42 15.67 -34.08
C PRO A 120 13.93 15.45 -33.88
N LEU A 121 14.39 14.23 -33.54
CA LEU A 121 15.82 13.91 -33.43
C LEU A 121 16.59 14.11 -34.74
N ALA A 122 15.92 14.03 -35.89
CA ALA A 122 16.57 14.21 -37.19
C ALA A 122 16.78 15.69 -37.55
N THR A 123 15.89 16.56 -37.06
CA THR A 123 15.71 17.94 -37.55
C THR A 123 16.06 18.99 -36.51
N ASP A 124 15.84 18.72 -35.23
CA ASP A 124 16.08 19.66 -34.16
C ASP A 124 17.54 19.63 -33.70
N GLU A 125 18.15 20.82 -33.59
CA GLU A 125 19.55 20.97 -33.19
C GLU A 125 19.71 20.80 -31.66
N GLU A 126 18.63 20.97 -30.89
CA GLU A 126 18.62 20.74 -29.44
C GLU A 126 18.98 19.29 -29.08
N TYR A 127 18.61 18.33 -29.94
CA TYR A 127 18.94 16.91 -29.75
C TYR A 127 20.27 16.51 -30.38
N ARG A 128 21.16 17.48 -30.68
CA ARG A 128 22.51 17.20 -31.17
C ARG A 128 23.56 17.45 -30.11
N THR A 129 24.39 16.44 -29.91
CA THR A 129 25.59 16.54 -29.08
C THR A 129 26.66 17.41 -29.77
N ALA A 130 27.56 17.99 -28.98
CA ALA A 130 28.69 18.77 -29.51
C ALA A 130 29.63 17.98 -30.44
N ALA A 131 29.58 16.64 -30.38
CA ALA A 131 30.34 15.74 -31.25
C ALA A 131 29.60 15.39 -32.55
N GLY A 132 28.38 15.91 -32.77
CA GLY A 132 27.53 15.63 -33.93
C GLY A 132 26.71 14.34 -33.84
N GLY A 133 26.71 13.65 -32.69
CA GLY A 133 25.81 12.53 -32.40
C GLY A 133 24.44 12.98 -31.86
N LEU A 134 23.52 12.05 -31.67
CA LEU A 134 22.17 12.30 -31.13
C LEU A 134 22.19 12.32 -29.59
N ASP A 135 21.54 13.31 -28.98
CA ASP A 135 21.30 13.41 -27.54
C ASP A 135 19.98 12.73 -27.18
N LEU A 136 20.06 11.42 -26.91
CA LEU A 136 18.91 10.60 -26.56
C LEU A 136 18.39 10.90 -25.15
N ASP A 137 19.25 11.38 -24.26
CA ASP A 137 18.89 11.66 -22.86
C ASP A 137 18.03 12.93 -22.78
N ALA A 138 18.40 13.97 -23.53
CA ALA A 138 17.57 15.17 -23.69
C ALA A 138 16.19 14.82 -24.26
N ARG A 139 16.14 14.04 -25.34
CA ARG A 139 14.87 13.61 -25.93
C ARG A 139 14.04 12.74 -24.99
N LEU A 140 14.67 11.83 -24.24
CA LEU A 140 13.97 11.01 -23.26
C LEU A 140 13.38 11.87 -22.13
N SER A 141 14.08 12.92 -21.71
CA SER A 141 13.58 13.87 -20.72
C SER A 141 12.32 14.57 -21.25
N ASP A 142 12.35 15.07 -22.48
CA ASP A 142 11.19 15.74 -23.08
C ASP A 142 10.00 14.80 -23.23
N LEU A 143 10.22 13.55 -23.64
CA LEU A 143 9.16 12.53 -23.73
C LEU A 143 8.48 12.30 -22.37
N ARG A 144 9.25 12.28 -21.28
CA ARG A 144 8.72 12.16 -19.92
C ARG A 144 7.95 13.42 -19.51
N ASP A 145 8.44 14.59 -19.89
CA ASP A 145 7.81 15.87 -19.57
C ASP A 145 6.50 16.12 -20.35
N LEU A 146 6.24 15.37 -21.43
CA LEU A 146 4.93 15.35 -22.09
C LEU A 146 3.83 14.72 -21.23
N ASN A 147 4.18 13.88 -20.25
CA ASN A 147 3.23 13.17 -19.39
C ASN A 147 3.57 13.35 -17.90
N PRO A 148 3.52 14.58 -17.35
CA PRO A 148 3.90 14.86 -15.97
C PRO A 148 3.07 14.04 -14.97
N ASP A 149 1.80 13.80 -15.27
CA ASP A 149 0.88 13.00 -14.44
C ASP A 149 1.36 11.56 -14.22
N LEU A 150 2.11 10.99 -15.18
CA LEU A 150 2.66 9.62 -15.08
C LEU A 150 4.05 9.61 -14.44
N ARG A 151 4.81 10.68 -14.66
CA ARG A 151 6.15 10.87 -14.08
C ARG A 151 6.08 11.12 -12.58
N ASP A 152 5.11 11.91 -12.15
CA ASP A 152 4.94 12.34 -10.76
C ASP A 152 4.16 11.31 -9.92
N LEU A 153 3.87 10.11 -10.46
CA LEU A 153 3.32 9.00 -9.69
C LEU A 153 4.32 8.50 -8.65
N ASP A 154 3.94 8.63 -7.38
CA ASP A 154 4.68 8.08 -6.25
C ASP A 154 3.97 6.83 -5.68
N PRO A 155 4.25 5.62 -6.22
CA PRO A 155 3.73 4.39 -5.66
C PRO A 155 4.29 4.09 -4.26
N ASP A 156 5.48 4.62 -3.93
CA ASP A 156 6.15 4.32 -2.67
C ASP A 156 5.42 4.98 -1.49
N GLU A 157 4.86 6.17 -1.69
CA GLU A 157 3.97 6.82 -0.72
C GLU A 157 2.75 5.93 -0.38
N GLN A 158 2.12 5.34 -1.39
CA GLN A 158 0.92 4.51 -1.21
C GLN A 158 1.25 3.17 -0.54
N PHE A 159 2.39 2.56 -0.87
CA PHE A 159 2.88 1.38 -0.15
C PHE A 159 3.24 1.71 1.30
N GLY A 160 3.85 2.88 1.54
CA GLY A 160 4.10 3.37 2.90
C GLY A 160 2.82 3.61 3.70
N GLU A 161 1.72 4.05 3.07
CA GLU A 161 0.41 4.11 3.70
C GLU A 161 -0.16 2.72 4.00
N ALA A 162 -0.07 1.79 3.07
CA ALA A 162 -0.50 0.41 3.28
C ALA A 162 0.22 -0.26 4.47
N ASP A 163 1.54 -0.12 4.55
CA ASP A 163 2.35 -0.68 5.64
C ASP A 163 1.93 -0.15 7.01
N ARG A 164 1.53 1.13 7.08
CA ARG A 164 1.01 1.74 8.31
C ARG A 164 -0.31 1.11 8.74
N TYR A 165 -1.26 0.94 7.82
CA TYR A 165 -2.52 0.28 8.13
C TYR A 165 -2.36 -1.20 8.49
N HIS A 166 -1.44 -1.91 7.84
CA HIS A 166 -1.06 -3.28 8.20
C HIS A 166 -0.54 -3.37 9.62
N LEU A 167 0.28 -2.41 10.02
CA LEU A 167 0.82 -2.37 11.38
C LEU A 167 -0.29 -2.11 12.41
N GLU A 168 -1.22 -1.17 12.15
CA GLU A 168 -2.40 -0.94 13.00
C GLU A 168 -3.24 -2.22 13.14
N SER A 169 -3.57 -2.87 12.02
CA SER A 169 -4.32 -4.14 11.97
C SER A 169 -3.66 -5.22 12.83
N ARG A 170 -2.34 -5.44 12.68
CA ARG A 170 -1.58 -6.44 13.45
C ARG A 170 -1.53 -6.14 14.94
N LEU A 171 -1.35 -4.87 15.33
CA LEU A 171 -1.35 -4.48 16.74
C LEU A 171 -2.72 -4.69 17.38
N LEU A 172 -3.80 -4.33 16.69
CA LEU A 172 -5.17 -4.57 17.17
C LEU A 172 -5.47 -6.06 17.29
N LEU A 173 -5.01 -6.90 16.34
CA LEU A 173 -5.14 -8.36 16.45
C LEU A 173 -4.37 -8.92 17.65
N ALA A 174 -3.18 -8.40 17.97
CA ALA A 174 -2.46 -8.78 19.18
C ALA A 174 -3.26 -8.46 20.46
N VAL A 175 -3.96 -7.33 20.50
CA VAL A 175 -4.87 -6.97 21.60
C VAL A 175 -6.06 -7.93 21.69
N VAL A 176 -6.62 -8.36 20.55
CA VAL A 176 -7.70 -9.36 20.53
C VAL A 176 -7.26 -10.68 21.17
N VAL A 177 -6.01 -11.11 20.96
CA VAL A 177 -5.45 -12.30 21.63
C VAL A 177 -5.43 -12.11 23.15
N VAL A 178 -5.06 -10.92 23.66
CA VAL A 178 -5.12 -10.62 25.10
C VAL A 178 -6.54 -10.70 25.63
N PHE A 179 -7.54 -10.20 24.89
CA PHE A 179 -8.95 -10.36 25.27
C PHE A 179 -9.43 -11.80 25.25
N ALA A 180 -8.97 -12.63 24.31
CA ALA A 180 -9.28 -14.05 24.29
C ALA A 180 -8.74 -14.76 25.55
N VAL A 181 -7.52 -14.44 25.97
CA VAL A 181 -6.93 -14.94 27.22
C VAL A 181 -7.72 -14.44 28.44
N SER A 182 -8.15 -13.19 28.44
CA SER A 182 -9.04 -12.65 29.48
C SER A 182 -10.35 -13.44 29.58
N LEU A 183 -11.03 -13.68 28.46
CA LEU A 183 -12.27 -14.46 28.41
C LEU A 183 -12.05 -15.89 28.90
N PHE A 184 -10.92 -16.52 28.54
CA PHE A 184 -10.57 -17.84 29.02
C PHE A 184 -10.49 -17.91 30.55
N PHE A 185 -9.83 -16.94 31.20
CA PHE A 185 -9.76 -16.92 32.67
C PHE A 185 -11.11 -16.60 33.33
N LEU A 186 -11.90 -15.69 32.75
CA LEU A 186 -13.23 -15.34 33.28
C LEU A 186 -14.20 -16.51 33.18
N THR A 187 -14.21 -17.23 32.05
CA THR A 187 -15.03 -18.45 31.87
C THR A 187 -14.59 -19.57 32.81
N LEU A 188 -13.29 -19.75 33.04
CA LEU A 188 -12.79 -20.70 34.03
C LEU A 188 -13.22 -20.32 35.47
N ALA A 189 -13.24 -19.02 35.78
CA ALA A 189 -13.73 -18.52 37.07
C ALA A 189 -15.23 -18.79 37.28
N GLU A 190 -16.03 -18.91 36.22
CA GLU A 190 -17.44 -19.27 36.32
C GLU A 190 -17.63 -20.75 36.69
N ILE A 191 -16.79 -21.63 36.15
CA ILE A 191 -16.93 -23.09 36.31
C ILE A 191 -16.35 -23.59 37.65
N VAL A 192 -15.33 -22.94 38.20
CA VAL A 192 -14.61 -23.44 39.40
C VAL A 192 -15.44 -23.26 40.68
N VAL A 193 -15.67 -24.36 41.39
CA VAL A 193 -16.44 -24.40 42.66
C VAL A 193 -15.66 -23.81 43.85
N THR A 194 -14.33 -23.94 43.85
CA THR A 194 -13.49 -23.50 44.98
C THR A 194 -13.41 -21.97 45.06
N ARG A 195 -13.97 -21.40 46.13
CA ARG A 195 -14.13 -19.95 46.32
C ARG A 195 -12.82 -19.15 46.16
N HIS A 196 -11.70 -19.61 46.72
CA HIS A 196 -10.43 -18.87 46.63
C HIS A 196 -9.87 -18.83 45.20
N ILE A 197 -9.83 -19.98 44.52
CA ILE A 197 -9.32 -20.11 43.14
C ILE A 197 -10.18 -19.27 42.20
N ARG A 198 -11.50 -19.28 42.41
CA ARG A 198 -12.46 -18.48 41.65
C ARG A 198 -12.15 -16.98 41.67
N TYR A 199 -11.86 -16.40 42.84
CA TYR A 199 -11.47 -14.99 42.93
C TYR A 199 -10.15 -14.69 42.23
N VAL A 200 -9.16 -15.59 42.35
CA VAL A 200 -7.86 -15.42 41.68
C VAL A 200 -8.01 -15.43 40.17
N LEU A 201 -8.80 -16.36 39.61
CA LEU A 201 -9.09 -16.43 38.18
C LEU A 201 -9.84 -15.20 37.68
N ALA A 202 -10.87 -14.76 38.41
CA ALA A 202 -11.62 -13.56 38.06
C ALA A 202 -10.74 -12.30 38.09
N ALA A 203 -9.86 -12.18 39.09
CA ALA A 203 -8.91 -11.08 39.19
C ALA A 203 -7.90 -11.10 38.04
N LEU A 204 -7.37 -12.28 37.69
CA LEU A 204 -6.42 -12.43 36.58
C LEU A 204 -7.07 -12.09 35.23
N GLY A 205 -8.28 -12.59 34.98
CA GLY A 205 -9.05 -12.22 33.79
C GLY A 205 -9.31 -10.71 33.72
N SER A 206 -9.74 -10.11 34.83
CA SER A 206 -9.96 -8.65 34.89
C SER A 206 -8.67 -7.85 34.64
N LEU A 207 -7.52 -8.33 35.12
CA LEU A 207 -6.22 -7.71 34.88
C LEU A 207 -5.81 -7.82 33.41
N MET A 208 -6.03 -8.97 32.78
CA MET A 208 -5.80 -9.14 31.33
C MET A 208 -6.72 -8.25 30.50
N PHE A 209 -7.98 -8.09 30.89
CA PHE A 209 -8.89 -7.14 30.25
C PHE A 209 -8.37 -5.70 30.32
N LEU A 210 -7.94 -5.25 31.51
CA LEU A 210 -7.34 -3.92 31.69
C LEU A 210 -6.07 -3.75 30.86
N ALA A 211 -5.21 -4.77 30.79
CA ALA A 211 -4.02 -4.76 29.94
C ALA A 211 -4.38 -4.63 28.46
N GLY A 212 -5.44 -5.32 28.01
CA GLY A 212 -5.98 -5.18 26.65
C GLY A 212 -6.47 -3.76 26.36
N LEU A 213 -7.19 -3.12 27.29
CA LEU A 213 -7.61 -1.72 27.15
C LEU A 213 -6.42 -0.76 27.01
N VAL A 214 -5.37 -0.95 27.82
CA VAL A 214 -4.11 -0.19 27.68
C VAL A 214 -3.46 -0.48 26.33
N GLY A 215 -3.51 -1.73 25.86
CA GLY A 215 -3.01 -2.14 24.56
C GLY A 215 -3.69 -1.41 23.40
N ILE A 216 -5.01 -1.17 23.46
CA ILE A 216 -5.73 -0.37 22.45
C ILE A 216 -5.14 1.04 22.39
N VAL A 217 -5.04 1.71 23.54
CA VAL A 217 -4.52 3.09 23.62
C VAL A 217 -3.07 3.15 23.14
N ALA A 218 -2.24 2.17 23.51
CA ALA A 218 -0.87 2.09 23.07
C ALA A 218 -0.75 1.89 21.55
N ALA A 219 -1.59 1.05 20.96
CA ALA A 219 -1.64 0.84 19.51
C ALA A 219 -2.01 2.14 18.78
N GLU A 220 -3.04 2.86 19.24
CA GLU A 220 -3.46 4.13 18.65
C GLU A 220 -2.38 5.21 18.78
N VAL A 221 -1.77 5.36 19.95
CA VAL A 221 -0.69 6.34 20.19
C VAL A 221 0.52 6.02 19.31
N TYR A 222 0.90 4.74 19.22
CA TYR A 222 2.01 4.32 18.39
C TYR A 222 1.76 4.64 16.91
N CYS A 223 0.55 4.35 16.41
CA CYS A 223 0.18 4.68 15.03
C CYS A 223 0.12 6.19 14.79
N ALA A 224 -0.39 6.97 15.75
CA ALA A 224 -0.44 8.44 15.64
C ALA A 224 0.97 9.06 15.59
N ILE A 225 1.89 8.59 16.44
CA ILE A 225 3.29 9.06 16.42
C ILE A 225 3.97 8.65 15.11
N ALA A 226 3.79 7.40 14.68
CA ALA A 226 4.33 6.92 13.42
C ALA A 226 3.80 7.73 12.23
N PHE A 227 2.54 8.17 12.27
CA PHE A 227 1.95 9.04 11.25
C PHE A 227 2.62 10.42 11.22
N THR A 228 2.84 11.04 12.37
CA THR A 228 3.49 12.37 12.43
C THR A 228 4.97 12.37 12.08
N ALA A 229 5.66 11.24 12.22
CA ALA A 229 7.10 11.15 11.91
C ALA A 229 7.38 10.94 10.42
N ALA A 230 6.37 10.54 9.65
CA ALA A 230 6.49 10.23 8.22
C ALA A 230 6.09 11.40 7.29
N THR A 231 5.47 12.45 7.85
CA THR A 231 5.12 13.71 7.15
C THR A 231 6.18 14.77 7.37
#